data_AF-A0A6B8K9H5-F1
#
_entry.id   AF-A0A6B8K9H5-F1
#
_cell.length_a   1.000
_cell.length_b   1.000
_cell.length_c   1.000
_cell.angle_alpha   90.00
_cell.angle_beta   90.00
_cell.angle_gamma   90.00
#
_symmetry.space_group_name_H-M   'P 1'
#
loop_
_entity.id
_entity.type
_entity.pdbx_description
1 polymer ?
#
loop_
_entity_poly.entity_id
_entity_poly.type
_entity_poly.pdbx_seq_one_letter_code
_entity_poly.pdbx_strand_id
1 'polypeptide(L)' 'MTANAIVTFAQDRLDAARREIREAVIDFSVPDEKLLELRANARQAYEELRNLDAKAAKPGPFSFLKLW' A
#
# COMPACT_ATOMS: atom_id res chain seq x y z
N MET A 1 -15.38 -8.10 8.48
CA MET A 1 -14.32 -8.08 7.46
C MET A 1 -13.09 -8.74 8.06
N THR A 2 -12.53 -9.76 7.41
CA THR A 2 -11.31 -10.45 7.88
C THR A 2 -10.08 -9.58 7.59
N ALA A 3 -9.04 -9.63 8.42
CA ALA A 3 -7.82 -8.81 8.27
C ALA A 3 -7.21 -8.89 6.85
N ASN A 4 -7.35 -10.05 6.19
CA ASN A 4 -6.92 -10.25 4.80
C ASN A 4 -7.65 -9.35 3.80
N ALA A 5 -8.95 -9.07 3.99
CA ALA A 5 -9.71 -8.21 3.08
C ALA A 5 -9.22 -6.75 3.10
N ILE A 6 -8.70 -6.30 4.25
CA ILE A 6 -8.15 -4.94 4.40
C ILE A 6 -6.79 -4.83 3.70
N VAL A 7 -5.95 -5.86 3.82
CA VAL A 7 -4.65 -5.92 3.12
C VAL A 7 -4.85 -5.99 1.61
N THR A 8 -5.78 -6.83 1.12
CA THR A 8 -6.10 -6.92 -0.31
C THR A 8 -6.60 -5.58 -0.86
N PHE A 9 -7.50 -4.90 -0.15
CA PHE A 9 -7.95 -3.57 -0.57
C PHE A 9 -6.81 -2.55 -0.64
N ALA A 10 -5.89 -2.57 0.33
CA ALA A 10 -4.72 -1.69 0.32
C ALA A 10 -3.74 -2.03 -0.82
N GLN A 11 -3.60 -3.31 -1.18
CA GLN A 11 -2.83 -3.75 -2.36
C GLN A 11 -3.46 -3.25 -3.65
N ASP A 12 -4.78 -3.42 -3.83
CA ASP A 12 -5.50 -2.93 -5.01
C ASP A 12 -5.33 -1.42 -5.18
N ARG A 13 -5.37 -0.67 -4.07
CA ARG A 13 -5.15 0.78 -4.06
C ARG A 13 -3.73 1.15 -4.50
N LEU A 14 -2.72 0.44 -4.00
CA LEU A 14 -1.33 0.67 -4.41
C LEU A 14 -1.12 0.37 -5.89
N ASP A 15 -1.72 -0.71 -6.39
CA ASP A 15 -1.59 -1.09 -7.80
C ASP A 15 -2.32 -0.12 -8.72
N ALA A 16 -3.48 0.40 -8.33
CA ALA A 16 -4.15 1.49 -9.03
C ALA A 16 -3.27 2.74 -9.12
N ALA A 17 -2.68 3.18 -7.99
CA ALA A 17 -1.79 4.34 -7.98
C ALA A 17 -0.53 4.14 -8.85
N ARG A 18 0.03 2.92 -8.88
CA ARG A 18 1.15 2.58 -9.77
C ARG A 18 0.77 2.64 -11.23
N ARG A 19 -0.42 2.15 -11.58
CA ARG A 19 -0.92 2.20 -12.95
C ARG A 19 -1.11 3.64 -13.42
N GLU A 20 -1.71 4.48 -12.58
CA GLU A 20 -1.92 5.90 -12.87
C GLU A 20 -0.58 6.63 -13.12
N ILE A 21 0.45 6.36 -12.31
CA ILE A 21 1.80 6.91 -12.55
C ILE A 21 2.38 6.42 -13.88
N ARG A 22 2.25 5.14 -14.21
CA ARG A 22 2.80 4.59 -15.46
C ARG A 22 2.16 5.23 -16.68
N GLU A 23 0.84 5.42 -16.65
CA GLU A 23 0.10 6.09 -17.71
C GLU A 23 0.49 7.58 -17.80
N ALA A 24 0.62 8.27 -16.66
CA ALA A 24 0.98 9.68 -16.63
C ALA A 24 2.43 9.96 -17.07
N VAL A 25 3.39 9.10 -16.73
CA VAL A 25 4.82 9.31 -17.06
C VAL A 25 5.10 9.24 -18.56
N ILE A 26 4.29 8.50 -19.31
CA ILE A 26 4.43 8.41 -20.78
C ILE A 26 3.64 9.49 -21.51
N ASP A 27 2.75 10.20 -20.82
CA ASP A 27 1.96 11.30 -21.35
C ASP A 27 2.62 12.65 -21.03
N PHE A 28 3.33 13.19 -22.01
CA PHE A 28 4.02 14.48 -21.89
C PHE A 28 3.08 15.69 -21.78
N SER A 29 1.76 15.50 -21.92
CA SER A 29 0.79 16.55 -21.62
C SER A 29 0.53 16.71 -20.12
N VAL A 30 0.93 15.73 -19.31
CA VAL A 30 0.80 15.77 -17.86
C VAL A 30 1.92 16.65 -17.26
N PRO A 31 1.58 17.70 -16.49
CA PRO A 31 2.58 18.53 -15.83
C PRO A 31 3.41 17.75 -14.82
N ASP A 32 4.67 18.16 -14.64
CA ASP A 32 5.59 17.54 -13.67
C ASP A 32 5.05 17.62 -12.23
N GLU A 33 4.36 18.71 -11.86
CA GLU A 33 3.70 18.85 -10.56
C GLU A 33 2.68 17.74 -10.34
N LYS A 34 1.94 17.37 -11.39
CA LYS A 34 0.95 16.29 -11.31
C LYS A 34 1.63 14.93 -11.12
N LEU A 35 2.75 14.70 -11.80
CA LEU A 35 3.56 13.50 -11.59
C LEU A 35 4.09 13.40 -10.15
N LEU A 36 4.48 14.53 -9.55
CA LEU A 36 4.92 14.57 -8.15
C LEU A 36 3.78 14.25 -7.18
N GLU A 37 2.57 14.78 -7.41
CA GLU A 37 1.38 14.44 -6.62
C GLU A 37 1.07 12.94 -6.67
N LEU A 38 1.08 12.36 -7.87
CA LEU A 38 0.80 10.93 -8.06
C LEU A 38 1.83 10.06 -7.33
N ARG A 39 3.11 10.44 -7.39
CA ARG A 39 4.18 9.77 -6.64
C ARG A 39 4.00 9.88 -5.13
N ALA A 40 3.59 11.04 -4.63
CA ALA A 40 3.29 11.23 -3.21
C ALA A 40 2.13 10.33 -2.76
N ASN A 41 1.06 10.24 -3.56
CA ASN A 41 -0.08 9.37 -3.29
C ASN A 41 0.33 7.88 -3.29
N ALA A 42 1.07 7.42 -4.29
CA ALA A 42 1.55 6.04 -4.33
C ALA A 42 2.45 5.69 -3.15
N ARG A 43 3.26 6.65 -2.68
CA ARG A 43 4.08 6.48 -1.47
C ARG A 43 3.21 6.31 -0.22
N GLN A 44 2.17 7.12 -0.06
CA GLN A 44 1.23 6.99 1.06
C GLN A 44 0.51 5.63 1.05
N ALA A 45 0.03 5.17 -0.11
CA ALA A 45 -0.61 3.87 -0.25
C ALA A 45 0.35 2.72 0.11
N TYR A 46 1.63 2.83 -0.28
CA TYR A 46 2.65 1.85 0.09
C TYR A 46 2.93 1.84 1.60
N GLU A 47 3.05 3.02 2.22
CA GLU A 47 3.26 3.12 3.67
C GLU A 47 2.05 2.56 4.46
N GLU A 48 0.83 2.79 3.98
CA GLU A 48 -0.40 2.21 4.53
C GLU A 48 -0.38 0.68 4.46
N LEU A 49 -0.08 0.11 3.30
CA LEU A 49 0.04 -1.34 3.11
C LEU A 49 1.11 -1.94 4.02
N ARG A 50 2.31 -1.34 4.05
CA ARG A 50 3.41 -1.79 4.91
C ARG A 50 3.03 -1.80 6.38
N ASN A 51 2.28 -0.79 6.84
CA ASN A 51 1.82 -0.71 8.22
C ASN A 51 0.77 -1.78 8.54
N LEU A 52 -0.11 -2.10 7.59
CA LEU A 52 -1.10 -3.17 7.72
C LEU A 52 -0.43 -4.55 7.76
N ASP A 53 0.52 -4.82 6.86
CA ASP A 53 1.32 -6.04 6.86
C ASP A 53 2.10 -6.21 8.16
N ALA A 54 2.74 -5.14 8.65
CA ALA A 54 3.47 -5.17 9.92
C ALA A 54 2.56 -5.43 11.13
N LYS A 55 1.30 -4.98 11.09
CA LYS A 55 0.31 -5.29 12.14
C LYS A 55 -0.17 -6.73 12.06
N ALA A 56 -0.40 -7.24 10.85
CA ALA A 56 -0.81 -8.63 10.62
C ALA A 56 0.29 -9.64 10.99
N ALA A 57 1.56 -9.27 10.82
CA ALA A 57 2.72 -10.12 11.10
C ALA A 57 3.15 -10.16 12.57
N LYS A 58 2.67 -9.26 13.43
CA LYS A 58 3.05 -9.26 14.86
C LYS A 58 2.38 -10.45 15.57
N PRO A 59 3.15 -11.42 16.11
CA PRO A 59 2.57 -12.48 16.91
C PRO A 59 1.90 -11.87 18.16
N GLY A 60 0.68 -12.32 18.45
CA GLY A 60 -0.03 -11.86 19.64
C GLY A 60 0.76 -12.13 20.93
N PRO A 61 0.51 -11.41 22.03
CA PRO A 61 1.21 -11.56 23.32
C PRO A 61 0.93 -12.90 24.02
N PHE A 62 0.41 -13.90 23.32
CA PHE A 62 0.20 -15.26 23.82
C PHE A 62 0.91 -16.31 22.94
N SER A 63 1.61 -15.89 21.87
CA SER A 63 2.32 -16.83 21.00
C SER A 63 3.50 -17.52 21.70
N PHE A 64 4.01 -16.94 22.79
CA PHE A 64 5.05 -17.55 23.62
C PHE A 64 4.53 -18.63 24.59
N LEU A 65 3.21 -18.74 24.80
CA LEU A 65 2.60 -19.75 25.69
C LEU A 65 2.29 -21.08 24.98
N LYS A 66 2.65 -21.22 23.70
CA LYS A 66 2.39 -22.42 22.88
C LYS A 66 3.57 -23.40 22.79
N LEU A 67 4.55 -23.25 23.68
CA LEU A 67 5.77 -24.08 23.77
C LEU A 67 5.72 -25.10 24.93
N TRP A 68 4.52 -25.57 25.27
CA TRP A 68 4.29 -26.68 26.20
C TRP A 68 3.39 -27.72 25.57
#